data_AF-A0A3T1D0Y8-F1
#
_entry.id   AF-A0A3T1D0Y8-F1
#
_cell.length_a   1.000
_cell.length_b   1.000
_cell.length_c   1.000
_cell.angle_alpha   90.00
_cell.angle_beta   90.00
_cell.angle_gamma   90.00
#
_symmetry.space_group_name_H-M   'P 1'
#
loop_
_entity.id
_entity.type
_entity.pdbx_description
1 polymer ?
#
loop_
_entity_poly.entity_id
_entity_poly.type
_entity_poly.pdbx_seq_one_letter_code
_entity_poly.pdbx_strand_id
1 'polypeptide(L)'
;MHQPVTRDRNNESEVIMMDMAEVLYIQTEDGAVVFHTSSGRVYPLVPSLSMYSKHIEALGFYKLDRTNLVNMRKLKDFDEKRGLVYFDETSSADRQSAIVAFMNIGKLKDLITSWIERNLK
;
A
#
# COMPACT_ATOMS: atom_id res chain seq x y z
N MET A 1 0.26 -8.12 21.81
CA MET A 1 0.29 -8.36 20.35
C MET A 1 -0.29 -7.11 19.73
N HIS A 2 0.38 -6.47 18.77
CA HIS A 2 -0.12 -5.21 18.22
C HIS A 2 -0.88 -5.43 16.90
N GLN A 3 -2.00 -4.75 16.74
CA GLN A 3 -2.85 -4.81 15.55
C GLN A 3 -3.08 -3.39 15.00
N PRO A 4 -2.96 -3.17 13.67
CA PRO A 4 -3.33 -1.90 13.06
C PRO A 4 -4.85 -1.72 13.07
N VAL A 5 -5.29 -0.60 13.64
CA VAL A 5 -6.70 -0.21 13.75
C VAL A 5 -6.90 1.24 13.34
N THR A 6 -8.15 1.64 13.18
CA THR A 6 -8.60 3.02 12.92
C THR A 6 -9.77 3.32 13.84
N ARG A 7 -10.07 4.61 14.04
CA ARG A 7 -11.17 5.06 14.91
C ARG A 7 -12.52 5.09 14.19
N ASP A 8 -12.52 4.92 12.88
CA ASP A 8 -13.70 4.91 12.04
C ASP A 8 -13.83 3.59 11.26
N ARG A 9 -15.06 3.22 10.97
CA ARG A 9 -15.40 1.98 10.26
C ARG A 9 -14.81 1.89 8.85
N ASN A 10 -14.65 3.03 8.18
CA ASN A 10 -14.23 3.08 6.78
C ASN A 10 -12.70 3.04 6.62
N ASN A 11 -11.96 2.95 7.74
CA ASN A 11 -10.51 3.06 7.84
C ASN A 11 -9.95 4.31 7.13
N GLU A 12 -10.62 5.46 7.28
CA GLU A 12 -10.20 6.73 6.68
C GLU A 12 -9.37 7.61 7.64
N SER A 13 -9.53 7.40 8.95
CA SER A 13 -8.68 8.00 9.99
C SER A 13 -7.30 7.36 10.04
N GLU A 14 -6.41 7.96 10.81
CA GLU A 14 -5.06 7.47 11.04
C GLU A 14 -5.02 6.00 11.49
N VAL A 15 -4.01 5.28 11.01
CA VAL A 15 -3.74 3.91 11.46
C VAL A 15 -2.97 3.96 12.78
N ILE A 16 -3.52 3.32 13.81
CA ILE A 16 -2.95 3.23 15.15
C ILE A 16 -2.56 1.78 15.41
N MET A 17 -1.37 1.55 15.96
CA MET A 17 -0.97 0.23 16.45
C MET A 17 -1.50 0.04 17.88
N MET A 18 -2.56 -0.74 18.03
CA MET A 18 -3.20 -1.01 19.33
C MET A 18 -2.73 -2.34 19.92
N ASP A 19 -2.47 -2.40 21.23
CA ASP A 19 -2.23 -3.68 21.90
C ASP A 19 -3.55 -4.42 22.12
N MET A 20 -3.61 -5.67 21.67
CA MET A 20 -4.80 -6.52 21.77
C MET A 20 -5.21 -6.82 23.22
N ALA A 21 -4.32 -6.61 24.21
CA ALA A 21 -4.67 -6.71 25.63
C ALA A 21 -5.70 -5.66 26.09
N GLU A 22 -5.88 -4.57 25.33
CA GLU A 22 -6.90 -3.54 25.61
C GLU A 22 -8.31 -3.92 25.14
N VAL A 23 -8.43 -4.99 24.34
CA VAL A 23 -9.72 -5.42 23.77
C VAL A 23 -10.51 -6.23 24.80
N LEU A 24 -11.71 -5.76 25.11
CA LEU A 24 -12.66 -6.44 25.98
C LEU A 24 -13.35 -7.60 25.25
N TYR A 25 -13.82 -7.34 24.02
CA TYR A 25 -14.42 -8.34 23.13
C TYR A 25 -14.44 -7.84 21.68
N ILE A 26 -14.68 -8.78 20.75
CA ILE A 26 -14.76 -8.54 19.31
C ILE A 26 -16.13 -8.99 18.83
N GLN A 27 -16.78 -8.18 17.99
CA GLN A 27 -18.05 -8.53 17.36
C GLN A 27 -18.16 -8.00 15.94
N THR A 28 -19.12 -8.53 15.19
CA THR A 28 -19.48 -8.01 13.87
C THR A 28 -20.71 -7.11 14.01
N GLU A 29 -20.59 -5.84 13.62
CA GLU A 29 -21.68 -4.87 13.56
C GLU A 29 -21.85 -4.38 12.12
N ASP A 30 -23.05 -4.48 11.56
CA ASP A 30 -23.36 -4.05 10.19
C ASP A 30 -22.40 -4.59 9.12
N GLY A 31 -21.83 -5.78 9.34
CA GLY A 31 -20.85 -6.42 8.44
C GLY A 31 -19.40 -5.96 8.61
N ALA A 32 -19.09 -5.13 9.61
CA ALA A 32 -17.72 -4.76 9.98
C ALA A 32 -17.30 -5.41 11.29
N VAL A 33 -16.04 -5.84 11.38
CA VAL A 33 -15.44 -6.29 12.64
C VAL A 33 -15.16 -5.07 13.51
N VAL A 34 -15.57 -5.13 14.78
CA VAL A 34 -15.41 -4.05 15.76
C VAL A 34 -14.71 -4.59 16.99
N PHE A 35 -13.67 -3.89 17.44
CA PHE A 35 -13.01 -4.16 18.70
C PHE A 35 -13.55 -3.19 19.74
N HIS A 36 -14.13 -3.75 20.81
CA HIS A 36 -14.64 -2.98 21.94
C HIS A 36 -13.57 -2.95 23.02
N THR A 37 -13.17 -1.75 23.43
CA THR A 37 -12.20 -1.49 24.48
C THR A 37 -12.87 -0.71 25.62
N SER A 38 -12.16 -0.50 26.73
CA SER A 38 -12.65 0.37 27.82
C SER A 38 -12.76 1.83 27.41
N SER A 39 -12.08 2.25 26.34
CA SER A 39 -12.06 3.62 25.82
C SER A 39 -13.00 3.85 24.64
N GLY A 40 -13.68 2.81 24.14
CA GLY A 40 -14.67 2.90 23.08
C GLY A 40 -14.53 1.81 22.03
N ARG A 41 -14.81 2.18 20.77
CA ARG A 41 -14.78 1.26 19.62
C ARG A 41 -13.65 1.62 18.68
N VAL A 42 -12.98 0.61 18.15
CA VAL A 42 -12.02 0.76 17.05
C VAL A 42 -12.23 -0.34 16.01
N TYR A 43 -11.71 -0.12 14.82
CA TYR A 43 -11.93 -0.98 13.66
C TYR A 43 -10.59 -1.46 13.12
N PRO A 44 -10.37 -2.78 12.97
CA PRO A 44 -9.16 -3.30 12.36
C PRO A 44 -9.00 -2.78 10.93
N LEU A 45 -7.76 -2.53 10.52
CA LEU A 45 -7.45 -2.13 9.16
C LEU A 45 -7.80 -3.26 8.19
N VAL A 46 -8.68 -2.99 7.23
CA VAL A 46 -9.07 -3.98 6.20
C VAL A 46 -7.89 -4.23 5.26
N PRO A 47 -7.42 -5.49 5.11
CA PRO A 47 -6.23 -5.80 4.33
C PRO A 47 -6.53 -5.80 2.83
N SER A 48 -6.55 -4.61 2.23
CA SER A 48 -6.69 -4.45 0.78
C SER A 48 -5.70 -3.43 0.22
N LEU A 49 -5.23 -3.62 -1.01
CA LEU A 49 -4.31 -2.67 -1.66
C LEU A 49 -4.89 -1.25 -1.73
N SER A 50 -6.20 -1.11 -2.00
CA SER A 50 -6.84 0.20 -2.00
C SER A 50 -6.77 0.87 -0.63
N MET A 51 -6.94 0.07 0.44
CA MET A 51 -6.85 0.59 1.80
C MET A 51 -5.43 1.01 2.17
N TYR A 52 -4.44 0.14 1.91
CA TYR A 52 -3.04 0.51 2.11
C TYR A 52 -2.69 1.77 1.32
N SER A 53 -3.08 1.86 0.05
CA SER A 53 -2.81 3.03 -0.80
C SER A 53 -3.20 4.35 -0.13
N LYS A 54 -4.39 4.41 0.49
CA LYS A 54 -4.86 5.63 1.18
C LYS A 54 -3.92 6.09 2.29
N HIS A 55 -3.26 5.15 2.97
CA HIS A 55 -2.41 5.43 4.13
C HIS A 55 -0.93 5.61 3.81
N ILE A 56 -0.44 5.01 2.71
CA ILE A 56 1.00 4.99 2.39
C ILE A 56 1.37 5.65 1.05
N GLU A 57 0.41 6.25 0.33
CA GLU A 57 0.70 6.99 -0.92
C GLU A 57 1.68 8.15 -0.69
N ALA A 58 1.51 8.92 0.38
CA ALA A 58 2.44 10.00 0.74
C ALA A 58 3.88 9.50 1.02
N LEU A 59 4.02 8.23 1.39
CA LEU A 59 5.33 7.57 1.56
C LEU A 59 5.94 7.10 0.24
N GLY A 60 5.25 7.32 -0.88
CA GLY A 60 5.71 7.00 -2.24
C GLY A 60 5.20 5.65 -2.75
N PHE A 61 4.16 5.06 -2.16
CA PHE A 61 3.56 3.82 -2.67
C PHE A 61 2.42 4.10 -3.64
N TYR A 62 2.50 3.56 -4.84
CA TYR A 62 1.49 3.75 -5.89
C TYR A 62 1.00 2.42 -6.45
N LYS A 63 -0.28 2.37 -6.79
CA LYS A 63 -0.88 1.21 -7.44
C LYS A 63 -0.56 1.23 -8.94
N LEU A 64 0.34 0.35 -9.40
CA LEU A 64 0.70 0.27 -10.82
C LEU A 64 -0.12 -0.80 -11.57
N ASP A 65 -0.60 -1.82 -10.86
CA ASP A 65 -1.53 -2.84 -11.34
C ASP A 65 -2.65 -3.13 -10.31
N ARG A 66 -3.70 -3.84 -10.72
CA ARG A 66 -4.75 -4.33 -9.80
C ARG A 66 -4.20 -5.19 -8.65
N THR A 67 -3.05 -5.84 -8.85
CA THR A 67 -2.44 -6.80 -7.93
C THR A 67 -1.27 -6.27 -7.10
N ASN A 68 -0.82 -5.01 -7.29
CA ASN A 68 0.34 -4.51 -6.57
C ASN A 68 0.24 -3.05 -6.10
N LEU A 69 1.01 -2.76 -5.05
CA LEU A 69 1.41 -1.42 -4.62
C LEU A 69 2.93 -1.37 -4.67
N VAL A 70 3.47 -0.37 -5.36
CA VAL A 70 4.89 -0.26 -5.67
C VAL A 70 5.47 0.94 -4.97
N ASN A 71 6.60 0.74 -4.29
CA ASN A 71 7.37 1.83 -3.71
C ASN A 71 8.16 2.56 -4.80
N MET A 72 7.64 3.70 -5.25
CA MET A 72 8.21 4.50 -6.32
C MET A 72 9.59 5.06 -5.98
N ARG A 73 9.87 5.27 -4.69
CA ARG A 73 11.19 5.74 -4.19
C ARG A 73 12.31 4.72 -4.32
N LYS A 74 11.97 3.49 -4.71
CA LYS A 74 12.92 2.38 -4.87
C LYS A 74 13.07 1.95 -6.32
N LEU A 75 12.35 2.58 -7.26
CA LEU A 75 12.46 2.25 -8.67
C LEU A 75 13.79 2.73 -9.24
N LYS A 76 14.36 1.88 -10.10
CA LYS A 76 15.64 2.09 -10.77
C LYS A 76 15.54 2.02 -12.29
N ASP A 77 14.56 1.29 -12.81
CA ASP A 77 14.41 1.06 -14.25
C ASP A 77 12.95 0.78 -14.62
N PHE A 78 12.58 1.02 -15.87
CA PHE A 78 11.24 0.81 -16.41
C PHE A 78 11.30 0.30 -17.86
N ASP A 79 10.92 -0.96 -18.07
CA ASP A 79 10.66 -1.53 -19.39
C ASP A 79 9.20 -1.25 -19.78
N GLU A 80 8.98 -0.12 -20.45
CA GLU A 80 7.67 0.30 -20.94
C GLU A 80 7.03 -0.71 -21.89
N LYS A 81 7.84 -1.38 -22.72
CA LYS A 81 7.35 -2.32 -23.72
C LYS A 81 6.79 -3.59 -23.07
N ARG A 82 7.42 -4.05 -22.00
CA ARG A 82 6.97 -5.22 -21.22
C ARG A 82 6.02 -4.84 -20.07
N GLY A 83 5.93 -3.56 -19.72
CA GLY A 83 5.14 -3.08 -18.59
C GLY A 83 5.74 -3.54 -17.25
N LEU A 84 7.06 -3.44 -17.09
CA LEU A 84 7.76 -3.89 -15.89
C LEU A 84 8.62 -2.77 -15.31
N VAL A 85 8.49 -2.50 -14.02
CA VAL A 85 9.42 -1.67 -13.25
C VAL A 85 10.36 -2.54 -12.44
N TYR A 86 11.58 -2.08 -12.24
CA TYR A 86 12.63 -2.81 -11.52
C TYR A 86 13.20 -1.99 -10.36
N PHE A 87 13.65 -2.70 -9.32
CA PHE A 87 14.19 -2.12 -8.08
C PHE A 87 15.72 -2.19 -7.97
N ASP A 88 16.38 -2.76 -8.98
CA ASP A 88 17.83 -2.90 -9.09
C ASP A 88 18.28 -2.43 -10.48
N GLU A 89 19.54 -2.03 -10.62
CA GLU A 89 20.19 -1.55 -11.85
C GLU A 89 20.82 -2.69 -12.67
N THR A 90 21.06 -3.87 -12.06
CA THR A 90 21.76 -4.98 -12.71
C THR A 90 20.94 -5.64 -13.82
N SER A 91 21.52 -5.97 -14.98
CA SER A 91 20.81 -6.67 -16.07
C SER A 91 20.59 -8.17 -15.84
N SER A 92 20.46 -8.63 -14.60
CA SER A 92 20.28 -10.06 -14.30
C SER A 92 18.89 -10.54 -14.76
N ALA A 93 18.76 -11.83 -15.07
CA ALA A 93 17.47 -12.41 -15.43
C ALA A 93 16.50 -12.49 -14.23
N ASP A 94 17.01 -12.33 -13.00
CA ASP A 94 16.28 -12.53 -11.73
C ASP A 94 16.05 -11.20 -10.99
N ARG A 95 16.00 -10.09 -11.72
CA ARG A 95 15.73 -8.78 -11.11
C ARG A 95 14.34 -8.76 -10.50
N GLN A 96 14.26 -8.32 -9.24
CA GLN A 96 12.99 -8.05 -8.60
C GLN A 96 12.24 -6.97 -9.40
N SER A 97 10.99 -7.27 -9.74
CA SER A 97 10.17 -6.42 -10.61
C SER A 97 8.70 -6.42 -10.19
N ALA A 98 7.97 -5.44 -10.69
CA ALA A 98 6.52 -5.37 -10.55
C ALA A 98 5.87 -4.98 -11.88
N ILE A 99 4.66 -5.47 -12.10
CA ILE A 99 3.89 -5.23 -13.32
C ILE A 99 3.24 -3.84 -13.26
N VAL A 100 3.29 -3.13 -14.38
CA VAL A 100 2.45 -1.97 -14.67
C VAL A 100 1.33 -2.43 -15.59
N ALA A 101 0.08 -2.22 -15.19
CA ALA A 101 -1.05 -2.59 -16.02
C ALA A 101 -0.95 -1.90 -17.39
N PHE A 102 -1.13 -2.64 -18.48
CA PHE A 102 -1.00 -2.11 -19.84
C PHE A 102 -1.81 -0.84 -20.07
N MET A 103 -3.06 -0.82 -19.57
CA MET A 103 -3.98 0.32 -19.66
C MET A 103 -3.49 1.58 -18.91
N ASN A 104 -2.57 1.41 -17.96
CA ASN A 104 -2.02 2.50 -17.14
C ASN A 104 -0.67 2.99 -17.65
N ILE A 105 0.03 2.26 -18.52
CA ILE A 105 1.40 2.60 -18.97
C ILE A 105 1.46 4.03 -19.50
N GLY A 106 0.59 4.38 -20.45
CA GLY A 106 0.60 5.73 -21.04
C GLY A 106 0.32 6.86 -20.03
N LYS A 107 -0.45 6.58 -18.96
CA LYS A 107 -0.76 7.56 -17.91
C LYS A 107 0.35 7.69 -16.87
N LEU A 108 1.03 6.58 -16.57
CA LEU A 108 1.99 6.50 -15.47
C LEU A 108 3.44 6.65 -15.92
N LYS A 109 3.73 6.57 -17.23
CA LYS A 109 5.09 6.66 -17.77
C LYS A 109 5.87 7.84 -17.22
N ASP A 110 5.37 9.07 -17.39
CA ASP A 110 6.10 10.27 -16.99
C ASP A 110 6.30 10.32 -15.46
N LEU A 111 5.30 9.85 -14.70
CA LEU A 111 5.41 9.72 -13.26
C LEU A 111 6.52 8.73 -12.88
N ILE A 112 6.51 7.53 -13.45
CA ILE A 112 7.51 6.48 -13.19
C ILE A 112 8.92 6.99 -13.53
N THR A 113 9.11 7.54 -14.73
CA THR A 113 10.42 8.05 -15.17
C THR A 113 10.91 9.17 -14.24
N SER A 114 10.04 10.11 -13.85
CA SER A 114 10.41 11.18 -12.93
C SER A 114 10.87 10.68 -11.55
N TRP A 115 10.30 9.56 -11.07
CA TRP A 115 10.73 8.94 -9.83
C TRP A 115 12.09 8.27 -9.98
N ILE A 116 12.31 7.54 -11.07
CA ILE A 116 13.61 6.90 -11.36
C ILE A 116 14.73 7.95 -11.42
N GLU A 117 14.52 9.05 -12.14
CA GLU A 117 15.50 10.15 -12.23
C GLU A 117 15.83 10.77 -10.86
N ARG A 118 14.85 10.87 -9.96
CA ARG A 118 15.05 11.36 -8.59
C ARG A 118 15.83 10.37 -7.73
N ASN A 119 15.63 9.06 -7.93
CA ASN A 119 16.25 8.00 -7.14
C ASN A 119 17.69 7.67 -7.57
N LEU A 120 18.15 8.21 -8.70
CA LEU A 120 19.52 8.07 -9.22
C LEU A 120 20.43 9.24 -8.81
N LYS A 121 19.87 10.32 -8.25
CA LYS A 121 20.61 11.44 -7.67
C LYS A 121 20.94 11.15 -6.21
#